data_AF-A0A535NP62-F1
#
_entry.id   AF-A0A535NP62-F1
#
_cell.length_a   1.000
_cell.length_b   1.000
_cell.length_c   1.000
_cell.angle_alpha   90.00
_cell.angle_beta   90.00
_cell.angle_gamma   90.00
#
_symmetry.space_group_name_H-M   'P 1'
#
loop_
_entity.id
_entity.type
_entity.pdbx_description
1 polymer ?
#
loop_
_entity_poly.entity_id
_entity_poly.type
_entity_poly.pdbx_seq_one_letter_code
_entity_poly.pdbx_strand_id
1 'polypeptide(L)'
;MMSKNPVVVAGALLAVLLAVALLALSPAFLVLALLPDAAAPTEITAVLPVAREQLYIQLKSPRWPVGYYRLVATETRASDNLVVLHFEYRTYPFITASSAYLASRCSPLSQIDPKQMSGGRGPDTESELNYLRSAAQPSC
;
A
#
# COMPACT_ATOMS: atom_id res chain seq x y z
N MET A 1 -40.95 8.06 42.26
CA MET A 1 -40.31 9.05 41.36
C MET A 1 -38.85 8.67 41.21
N MET A 2 -38.47 8.01 40.11
CA MET A 2 -37.06 7.73 39.82
C MET A 2 -36.38 9.04 39.43
N SER A 3 -35.54 9.57 40.34
CA SER A 3 -34.56 10.60 40.01
C SER A 3 -33.62 10.03 38.95
N LYS A 4 -33.87 10.37 37.69
CA LYS A 4 -32.92 10.09 36.60
C LYS A 4 -31.72 10.99 36.85
N ASN A 5 -30.74 10.47 37.56
CA ASN A 5 -29.49 11.19 37.84
C ASN A 5 -28.85 11.56 36.50
N PRO A 6 -28.81 12.85 36.12
CA PRO A 6 -28.39 13.29 34.78
C PRO A 6 -26.94 12.89 34.48
N VAL A 7 -26.13 12.72 35.52
CA VAL A 7 -24.75 12.23 35.46
C VAL A 7 -24.66 10.79 34.94
N VAL A 8 -25.60 9.91 35.33
CA VAL A 8 -25.63 8.51 34.89
C VAL A 8 -26.04 8.41 33.42
N VAL A 9 -27.01 9.24 33.01
CA VAL A 9 -27.46 9.32 31.61
C VAL A 9 -26.36 9.88 30.71
N ALA A 10 -25.66 10.93 31.14
CA ALA A 10 -24.53 11.51 30.41
C ALA A 10 -23.35 10.53 30.29
N GLY A 11 -23.03 9.80 31.37
CA GLY A 11 -21.98 8.78 31.35
C GLY A 11 -22.31 7.61 30.42
N ALA A 12 -23.57 7.14 30.41
CA ALA A 12 -24.02 6.10 29.48
C ALA A 12 -23.97 6.56 28.02
N LEU A 13 -24.38 7.81 27.74
CA LEU A 13 -24.32 8.38 26.40
C LEU A 13 -22.87 8.50 25.89
N LEU A 14 -21.96 8.93 26.75
CA LEU A 14 -20.53 9.03 26.44
C LEU A 14 -19.92 7.65 26.14
N ALA A 15 -20.27 6.63 26.95
CA ALA A 15 -19.80 5.26 26.74
C ALA A 15 -20.33 4.67 25.42
N VAL A 16 -21.59 4.94 25.07
CA VAL A 16 -22.18 4.52 23.78
C VAL A 16 -21.47 5.22 22.62
N LEU A 17 -21.21 6.52 22.71
CA LEU A 17 -20.47 7.25 21.67
C LEU A 17 -19.03 6.73 21.52
N LEU A 18 -18.36 6.42 22.62
CA LEU A 18 -17.01 5.83 22.59
C LEU A 18 -17.02 4.43 21.95
N ALA A 19 -18.00 3.60 22.31
CA ALA A 19 -18.16 2.27 21.74
C ALA A 19 -18.46 2.32 20.23
N VAL A 20 -19.36 3.22 19.81
CA VAL A 20 -19.66 3.46 18.39
C VAL A 20 -18.44 4.00 17.66
N ALA A 21 -17.67 4.91 18.25
CA ALA A 21 -16.43 5.39 17.66
C ALA A 21 -15.41 4.26 17.48
N LEU A 22 -15.24 3.40 18.49
CA LEU A 22 -14.36 2.23 18.41
C LEU A 22 -14.83 1.21 17.36
N LEU A 23 -16.14 0.95 17.27
CA LEU A 23 -16.75 0.07 16.26
C LEU A 23 -16.71 0.65 14.85
N ALA A 24 -16.77 1.97 14.68
CA ALA A 24 -16.60 2.61 13.38
C ALA A 24 -15.13 2.58 12.91
N LEU A 25 -14.18 2.53 13.85
CA LEU A 25 -12.75 2.46 13.56
C LEU A 25 -12.25 1.01 13.38
N SER A 26 -12.88 0.01 14.01
CA SER A 26 -12.43 -1.39 13.97
C SER A 26 -12.47 -2.11 12.61
N PRO A 27 -13.44 -1.90 11.69
CA PRO A 27 -13.47 -2.64 10.42
C PRO A 27 -12.30 -2.26 9.52
N ALA A 28 -11.81 -1.02 9.58
CA ALA A 28 -10.69 -0.53 8.78
C ALA A 28 -9.37 -1.28 9.07
N PHE A 29 -9.11 -1.62 10.34
CA PHE A 29 -7.88 -2.30 10.73
C PHE A 29 -7.96 -3.83 10.54
N LEU A 30 -9.15 -4.43 10.68
CA LEU A 30 -9.33 -5.86 10.41
C LEU A 30 -9.12 -6.20 8.93
N VAL A 31 -9.48 -5.31 8.00
CA VAL A 31 -9.21 -5.48 6.56
C VAL A 31 -7.70 -5.62 6.28
N LEU A 32 -6.84 -4.90 7.01
CA LEU A 32 -5.39 -4.96 6.81
C LEU A 32 -4.79 -6.31 7.26
N ALA A 33 -5.33 -6.92 8.32
CA ALA A 33 -4.87 -8.22 8.80
C ALA A 33 -5.30 -9.39 7.88
N LEU A 34 -6.33 -9.17 7.05
CA LEU A 34 -6.94 -10.21 6.21
C LEU A 34 -6.45 -10.22 4.76
N LEU A 35 -5.64 -9.24 4.35
CA LEU A 35 -5.18 -9.10 2.97
C LEU A 35 -3.71 -9.56 2.84
N PRO A 36 -3.46 -10.86 2.56
CA PRO A 36 -2.11 -11.32 2.31
C PRO A 36 -1.55 -10.71 1.02
N ASP A 37 -0.23 -10.62 0.97
CA ASP A 37 0.47 -10.37 -0.29
C ASP A 37 0.23 -11.50 -1.29
N ALA A 38 0.31 -11.17 -2.57
CA ALA A 38 0.41 -12.17 -3.61
C ALA A 38 1.69 -13.02 -3.44
N ALA A 39 1.63 -14.26 -3.90
CA ALA A 39 2.81 -15.11 -3.98
C ALA A 39 3.88 -14.43 -4.85
N ALA A 40 5.11 -14.42 -4.37
CA ALA A 40 6.25 -13.80 -5.05
C ALA A 40 7.47 -14.71 -4.97
N PRO A 41 8.43 -14.59 -5.92
CA PRO A 41 9.72 -15.27 -5.82
C PRO A 41 10.46 -14.90 -4.53
N THR A 42 11.30 -15.79 -4.04
CA THR A 42 12.06 -15.62 -2.78
C THR A 42 12.88 -14.32 -2.77
N GLU A 43 13.45 -13.94 -3.91
CA GLU A 43 14.21 -12.71 -4.12
C GLU A 43 13.34 -11.48 -3.83
N ILE A 44 12.08 -11.48 -4.30
CA ILE A 44 11.13 -10.40 -4.05
C ILE A 44 10.66 -10.41 -2.62
N THR A 45 10.31 -11.58 -2.06
CA THR A 45 9.88 -11.70 -0.67
C THR A 45 10.93 -11.15 0.30
N ALA A 46 12.22 -11.40 0.03
CA ALA A 46 13.32 -10.91 0.85
C ALA A 46 13.43 -9.38 0.86
N VAL A 47 13.18 -8.71 -0.28
CA VAL A 47 13.31 -7.25 -0.41
C VAL A 47 12.00 -6.50 -0.18
N LEU A 48 10.87 -7.22 -0.02
CA LEU A 48 9.54 -6.65 0.08
C LEU A 48 9.37 -5.62 1.22
N PRO A 49 9.93 -5.82 2.44
CA PRO A 49 9.87 -4.81 3.49
C PRO A 49 10.52 -3.48 3.05
N VAL A 50 11.68 -3.55 2.40
CA VAL A 50 12.43 -2.37 1.91
C VAL A 50 11.69 -1.72 0.75
N ALA A 51 11.06 -2.50 -0.13
CA ALA A 51 10.24 -1.99 -1.23
C ALA A 51 9.05 -1.15 -0.73
N ARG A 52 8.36 -1.61 0.32
CA ARG A 52 7.26 -0.83 0.93
C ARG A 52 7.75 0.46 1.57
N GLU A 53 8.88 0.40 2.28
CA GLU A 53 9.49 1.58 2.87
C GLU A 53 9.87 2.59 1.79
N GLN A 54 10.47 2.14 0.69
CA GLN A 54 10.83 3.00 -0.42
C GLN A 54 9.59 3.67 -1.05
N LEU A 55 8.51 2.92 -1.29
CA LEU A 55 7.25 3.50 -1.77
C LEU A 55 6.71 4.55 -0.82
N TYR A 56 6.75 4.27 0.48
CA TYR A 56 6.33 5.23 1.50
C TYR A 56 7.17 6.50 1.45
N ILE A 57 8.50 6.40 1.28
CA ILE A 57 9.41 7.54 1.18
C ILE A 57 9.15 8.34 -0.11
N GLN A 58 9.17 7.68 -1.27
CA GLN A 58 9.01 8.33 -2.57
C GLN A 58 7.65 9.02 -2.72
N LEU A 59 6.61 8.42 -2.14
CA LEU A 59 5.22 8.84 -2.33
C LEU A 59 4.62 9.46 -1.06
N LYS A 60 5.46 9.88 -0.11
CA LYS A 60 5.02 10.46 1.15
C LYS A 60 4.07 11.63 0.88
N SER A 61 2.84 11.54 1.39
CA SER A 61 1.86 12.62 1.27
C SER A 61 1.67 13.28 2.64
N PRO A 62 1.79 14.62 2.74
CA PRO A 62 1.45 15.34 3.97
C PRO A 62 -0.01 15.13 4.38
N ARG A 63 -0.90 14.89 3.40
CA ARG A 63 -2.34 14.69 3.61
C ARG A 63 -2.67 13.31 4.18
N TRP A 64 -1.85 12.31 3.88
CA TRP A 64 -2.10 10.92 4.25
C TRP A 64 -0.85 10.31 4.91
N PRO A 65 -0.66 10.57 6.21
CA PRO A 65 0.56 10.15 6.93
C PRO A 65 0.63 8.64 7.14
N VAL A 66 -0.50 7.93 7.04
CA VAL A 66 -0.57 6.48 7.21
C VAL A 66 -1.09 5.86 5.92
N GLY A 67 -0.29 4.97 5.35
CA GLY A 67 -0.60 4.24 4.14
C GLY A 67 -0.12 2.80 4.23
N TYR A 68 -0.86 1.89 3.60
CA TYR A 68 -0.55 0.49 3.51
C TYR A 68 -0.29 0.11 2.05
N TYR A 69 0.77 -0.65 1.81
CA TYR A 69 1.16 -1.15 0.49
C TYR A 69 1.20 -2.68 0.52
N ARG A 70 0.29 -3.30 -0.24
CA ARG A 70 0.20 -4.75 -0.39
C ARG A 70 0.71 -5.16 -1.75
N LEU A 71 1.59 -6.15 -1.82
CA LEU A 71 2.00 -6.68 -3.11
C LEU A 71 0.82 -7.44 -3.74
N VAL A 72 0.50 -7.11 -4.98
CA VAL A 72 -0.58 -7.77 -5.73
C VAL A 72 -0.08 -8.57 -6.93
N ALA A 73 1.07 -8.21 -7.49
CA ALA A 73 1.72 -8.98 -8.53
C ALA A 73 3.20 -8.65 -8.66
N THR A 74 3.95 -9.57 -9.26
CA THR A 74 5.29 -9.35 -9.76
C THR A 74 5.30 -9.64 -11.25
N GLU A 75 5.81 -8.69 -12.03
CA GLU A 75 6.02 -8.83 -13.47
C GLU A 75 7.51 -8.81 -13.74
N THR A 76 8.00 -9.74 -14.54
CA THR A 76 9.40 -9.81 -14.96
C THR A 76 9.51 -9.97 -16.46
N ARG A 77 10.58 -9.43 -17.05
CA ARG A 77 10.90 -9.61 -18.47
C ARG A 77 12.39 -9.85 -18.67
N ALA A 78 12.72 -10.96 -19.31
CA ALA A 78 14.11 -11.39 -19.48
C ALA A 78 14.89 -10.56 -20.51
N SER A 79 14.22 -9.97 -21.52
CA SER A 79 14.89 -9.25 -22.62
C SER A 79 15.70 -8.05 -22.17
N ASP A 80 15.29 -7.39 -21.08
CA ASP A 80 15.88 -6.14 -20.57
C ASP A 80 15.92 -6.11 -19.04
N ASN A 81 15.77 -7.27 -18.40
CA ASN A 81 15.67 -7.42 -16.94
C ASN A 81 14.67 -6.45 -16.30
N LEU A 82 13.53 -6.18 -16.97
CA LEU A 82 12.46 -5.40 -16.36
C LEU A 82 11.88 -6.21 -15.18
N VAL A 83 11.76 -5.55 -14.03
CA VAL A 83 11.05 -6.06 -12.87
C VAL A 83 10.12 -5.00 -12.35
N VAL A 84 8.83 -5.32 -12.29
CA VAL A 84 7.78 -4.46 -11.75
C VAL A 84 7.12 -5.16 -10.58
N LEU A 85 7.12 -4.49 -9.44
CA LEU A 85 6.40 -4.87 -8.25
C LEU A 85 5.12 -4.05 -8.20
N HIS A 86 3.98 -4.71 -8.38
CA HIS A 86 2.67 -4.07 -8.37
C HIS A 86 2.11 -4.09 -6.95
N PHE A 87 1.67 -2.93 -6.49
CA PHE A 87 1.12 -2.75 -5.16
C PHE A 87 -0.29 -2.18 -5.20
N GLU A 88 -1.10 -2.66 -4.27
CA GLU A 88 -2.31 -1.99 -3.84
C GLU A 88 -1.97 -1.05 -2.69
N TYR A 89 -2.25 0.24 -2.88
CA TYR A 89 -2.07 1.29 -1.89
C TYR A 89 -3.41 1.68 -1.28
N ARG A 90 -3.47 1.73 0.06
CA ARG A 90 -4.63 2.22 0.82
C ARG A 90 -4.18 3.28 1.81
N THR A 91 -4.83 4.43 1.81
CA THR A 91 -4.67 5.48 2.84
C THR A 91 -5.75 5.36 3.89
N TYR A 92 -5.46 5.69 5.15
CA TYR A 92 -6.48 5.75 6.21
C TYR A 92 -7.71 6.56 5.75
N PRO A 93 -8.95 6.06 5.92
CA PRO A 93 -9.38 4.89 6.71
C PRO A 93 -9.30 3.52 6.00
N PHE A 94 -8.42 3.36 5.02
CA PHE A 94 -8.08 2.14 4.29
C PHE A 94 -9.23 1.55 3.43
N ILE A 95 -10.23 2.37 3.12
CA ILE A 95 -11.43 1.95 2.39
C ILE A 95 -11.18 1.95 0.88
N THR A 96 -10.45 2.94 0.38
CA THR A 96 -10.15 3.10 -1.05
C THR A 96 -8.79 2.51 -1.39
N ALA A 97 -8.78 1.63 -2.39
CA ALA A 97 -7.57 1.09 -2.99
C ALA A 97 -7.18 1.90 -4.23
N SER A 98 -5.88 2.14 -4.39
CA SER A 98 -5.26 2.71 -5.57
C SER A 98 -4.08 1.85 -6.01
N SER A 99 -3.68 1.95 -7.27
CA SER A 99 -2.46 1.31 -7.77
C SER A 99 -1.21 2.08 -7.34
N ALA A 100 -0.16 1.33 -7.05
CA ALA A 100 1.21 1.82 -6.95
C ALA A 100 2.15 0.77 -7.54
N TYR A 101 3.35 1.18 -7.94
CA TYR A 101 4.36 0.24 -8.42
C TYR A 101 5.77 0.67 -8.03
N LEU A 102 6.69 -0.29 -7.99
CA LEU A 102 8.12 -0.06 -8.11
C LEU A 102 8.62 -0.80 -9.33
N ALA A 103 9.41 -0.13 -10.17
CA ALA A 103 9.99 -0.71 -11.36
C ALA A 103 11.51 -0.51 -11.39
N SER A 104 12.20 -1.52 -11.91
CA SER A 104 13.60 -1.44 -12.34
C SER A 104 13.75 -2.10 -13.69
N ARG A 105 14.75 -1.65 -14.46
CA ARG A 105 15.21 -2.26 -15.71
C ARG A 105 16.71 -2.40 -15.62
N CYS A 106 17.28 -3.28 -16.44
CA CYS A 106 18.71 -3.52 -16.54
C CYS A 106 19.38 -4.11 -15.28
N SER A 107 18.61 -4.42 -14.23
CA SER A 107 19.08 -5.13 -13.05
C SER A 107 18.42 -6.50 -12.97
N PRO A 108 19.19 -7.60 -12.96
CA PRO A 108 18.61 -8.93 -12.84
C PRO A 108 17.85 -9.07 -11.50
N LEU A 109 16.85 -9.96 -11.48
CA LEU A 109 15.97 -10.19 -10.31
C LEU A 109 16.75 -10.42 -9.01
N SER A 110 17.88 -11.14 -9.09
CA SER A 110 18.75 -11.44 -7.94
C SER A 110 19.55 -10.26 -7.39
N GLN A 111 19.60 -9.13 -8.11
CA GLN A 111 20.35 -7.93 -7.75
C GLN A 111 19.44 -6.70 -7.57
N ILE A 112 18.12 -6.91 -7.48
CA ILE A 112 17.20 -5.79 -7.26
C ILE A 112 17.50 -5.13 -5.91
N ASP A 113 17.71 -3.82 -5.96
CA ASP A 113 17.69 -2.94 -4.80
C ASP A 113 16.46 -2.04 -4.87
N PRO A 114 15.44 -2.24 -4.01
CA PRO A 114 14.26 -1.40 -4.02
C PRO A 114 14.55 0.09 -3.88
N LYS A 115 15.66 0.48 -3.23
CA LYS A 115 16.03 1.89 -3.07
C LYS A 115 16.39 2.57 -4.40
N GLN A 116 16.79 1.79 -5.40
CA GLN A 116 17.14 2.28 -6.74
C GLN A 116 15.97 2.13 -7.72
N MET A 117 14.89 1.47 -7.33
CA MET A 117 13.69 1.34 -8.16
C MET A 117 12.93 2.66 -8.25
N SER A 118 12.39 2.94 -9.43
CA SER A 118 11.50 4.07 -9.66
C SER A 118 10.07 3.68 -9.31
N GLY A 119 9.38 4.50 -8.53
CA GLY A 119 8.01 4.25 -8.11
C GLY A 119 7.01 5.29 -8.60
N GLY A 120 5.77 4.82 -8.80
CA GLY A 120 4.63 5.66 -9.15
C GLY A 120 3.37 5.21 -8.43
N ARG A 121 2.36 6.08 -8.35
CA ARG A 121 1.01 5.76 -7.83
C ARG A 121 -0.08 6.56 -8.52
N GLY A 122 -1.30 6.04 -8.47
CA GLY A 122 -2.50 6.72 -8.93
C GLY A 122 -2.93 6.32 -10.35
N PRO A 123 -3.80 7.11 -10.99
CA PRO A 123 -4.46 6.70 -12.23
C PRO A 123 -3.51 6.56 -13.42
N ASP A 124 -2.39 7.27 -13.41
CA ASP A 124 -1.42 7.30 -14.51
C ASP A 124 -0.41 6.13 -14.45
N THR A 125 -0.48 5.25 -13.44
CA THR A 125 0.48 4.15 -13.28
C THR A 125 0.55 3.26 -14.52
N GLU A 126 -0.58 3.02 -15.19
CA GLU A 126 -0.60 2.12 -16.35
C GLU A 126 0.05 2.75 -17.58
N SER A 127 -0.07 4.08 -17.77
CA SER A 127 0.58 4.76 -18.89
C SER A 127 2.10 4.78 -18.71
N GLU A 128 2.58 5.01 -17.48
CA GLU A 128 4.00 4.92 -17.11
C GLU A 128 4.56 3.51 -17.29
N LEU A 129 3.82 2.49 -16.81
CA LEU A 129 4.21 1.09 -17.00
C LEU A 129 4.23 0.69 -18.47
N ASN A 130 3.28 1.17 -19.28
CA ASN A 130 3.31 0.94 -20.72
C ASN A 130 4.54 1.56 -21.39
N TYR A 131 4.98 2.75 -20.95
CA TYR A 131 6.25 3.32 -21.40
C TYR A 131 7.45 2.47 -20.98
N LEU A 132 7.50 1.98 -19.74
CA LEU A 132 8.55 1.07 -19.25
C LEU A 132 8.60 -0.26 -20.00
N ARG A 133 7.45 -0.74 -20.45
CA ARG A 133 7.31 -1.96 -21.27
C ARG A 133 7.61 -1.72 -22.75
N SER A 134 7.72 -0.47 -23.21
CA SER A 134 7.82 -0.14 -24.63
C SER A 134 9.23 -0.33 -25.18
N ALA A 135 9.33 -0.44 -26.50
CA ALA A 135 10.62 -0.42 -27.22
C ALA A 135 11.28 0.96 -27.26
N ALA A 136 10.61 2.02 -26.77
CA ALA A 136 11.17 3.37 -26.71
C ALA A 136 12.20 3.53 -25.58
N GLN A 137 12.34 2.51 -24.74
CA GLN A 137 13.29 2.47 -23.66
C GLN A 137 14.74 2.38 -24.15
N PRO A 138 15.69 3.01 -23.44
CA PRO A 138 17.12 2.79 -23.68
C PRO A 138 17.50 1.32 -23.49
N SER A 139 18.51 0.89 -24.25
CA SER A 139 19.15 -0.42 -24.06
C SER A 139 19.89 -0.47 -22.73
N CYS A 140 19.83 -1.66 -22.13
CA CYS A 140 20.82 -2.12 -21.17
C CYS A 140 22.04 -2.63 -21.96
#